data_AF-A0A4S0NBG0-F1
#
_entry.id   AF-A0A4S0NBG0-F1
#
_cell.length_a   1.000
_cell.length_b   1.000
_cell.length_c   1.000
_cell.angle_alpha   90.00
_cell.angle_beta   90.00
_cell.angle_gamma   90.00
#
_symmetry.space_group_name_H-M   'P 1'
#
loop_
_entity.id
_entity.type
_entity.pdbx_description
1 polymer ?
#
loop_
_entity_poly.entity_id
_entity_poly.type
_entity_poly.pdbx_seq_one_letter_code
_entity_poly.pdbx_strand_id
1 'polypeptide(L)'
;MADSDNTTTLPRVTRRGVLAITANAKEGRQPKKLVGDHAEAVQSADPAVAAWREWLIAHKEVERLCHQQQRLERNLVETIGFPCATIPLHDGTSVRLHSIQALNEVLGSGPEDEAVRAKSKADLETHQQRWEAADREIGYSAALIAEGEAADQAENLLQLLLETPAASLAGVAAKLDAVLSEGEPAEACAEFPWPHIRSVLGDVIRIGQEVMPEQILTNRLGTSKCGRRRGCIIGISNGAKGDAA
;
A
#
# COMPACT_ATOMS: atom_id res chain seq x y z
N MET A 1 6.77 -44.83 1.65
CA MET A 1 7.43 -44.17 2.79
C MET A 1 8.30 -43.07 2.22
N ALA A 2 8.07 -41.82 2.67
CA ALA A 2 8.74 -40.56 2.27
C ALA A 2 8.58 -40.20 0.77
N ASP A 3 8.28 -38.99 0.32
CA ASP A 3 8.10 -37.64 0.87
C ASP A 3 6.89 -37.03 0.15
N SER A 4 6.06 -36.22 0.82
CA SER A 4 5.07 -35.39 0.13
C SER A 4 5.35 -33.93 0.43
N ASP A 5 5.83 -33.25 -0.60
CA ASP A 5 6.06 -31.83 -0.68
C ASP A 5 4.79 -31.04 -0.32
N ASN A 6 4.66 -30.61 0.93
CA ASN A 6 3.69 -29.58 1.28
C ASN A 6 4.30 -28.20 1.00
N THR A 7 4.54 -27.91 -0.29
CA THR A 7 4.82 -26.55 -0.76
C THR A 7 3.53 -25.76 -0.66
N THR A 8 3.28 -25.19 0.52
CA THR A 8 2.22 -24.20 0.74
C THR A 8 2.64 -22.90 0.08
N THR A 9 2.39 -22.82 -1.23
CA THR A 9 2.42 -21.56 -1.98
C THR A 9 1.32 -20.67 -1.42
N LEU A 10 1.68 -19.82 -0.46
CA LEU A 10 0.78 -18.78 0.05
C LEU A 10 0.35 -17.89 -1.11
N PRO A 11 -0.95 -17.56 -1.24
CA PRO A 11 -1.38 -16.59 -2.24
C PRO A 11 -0.71 -15.26 -1.89
N ARG A 12 0.19 -14.81 -2.77
CA ARG A 12 0.67 -13.43 -2.77
C ARG A 12 -0.56 -12.56 -3.05
N VAL A 13 -1.16 -12.00 -2.01
CA VAL A 13 -2.09 -10.89 -2.16
C VAL A 13 -1.24 -9.68 -2.55
N THR A 14 -0.95 -9.60 -3.84
CA THR A 14 -0.42 -8.41 -4.50
C THR A 14 -1.51 -7.37 -4.45
N ARG A 15 -1.59 -6.59 -3.36
CA ARG A 15 -2.38 -5.37 -3.34
C ARG A 15 -1.53 -4.26 -3.94
N ARG A 16 -1.60 -4.14 -5.26
CA ARG A 16 -1.42 -2.92 -6.07
C ARG A 16 -1.64 -3.36 -7.51
N GLY A 17 -2.79 -3.00 -8.05
CA GLY A 17 -3.17 -3.33 -9.41
C GLY A 17 -2.06 -2.90 -10.35
N VAL A 18 -1.61 -3.82 -11.19
CA VAL A 18 -0.82 -3.46 -12.36
C VAL A 18 -1.72 -2.56 -13.20
N LEU A 19 -1.46 -1.26 -13.20
CA LEU A 19 -2.12 -0.31 -14.08
C LEU A 19 -1.83 -0.74 -15.53
N ALA A 20 -2.81 -1.41 -16.14
CA ALA A 20 -2.83 -1.63 -17.58
C ALA A 20 -3.22 -0.29 -18.23
N ILE A 21 -2.23 0.53 -18.56
CA ILE A 21 -2.45 1.73 -19.38
C ILE A 21 -2.81 1.24 -20.78
N THR A 22 -4.10 1.24 -21.10
CA THR A 22 -4.58 1.01 -22.47
C THR A 22 -4.34 2.29 -23.27
N ALA A 23 -3.37 2.23 -24.19
CA ALA A 23 -3.13 3.29 -25.15
C ALA A 23 -4.30 3.36 -26.14
N ASN A 24 -5.26 4.24 -25.89
CA ASN A 24 -6.21 4.65 -26.91
C ASN A 24 -5.53 5.65 -27.85
N ALA A 25 -5.07 5.16 -29.00
CA ALA A 25 -4.74 6.02 -30.13
C ALA A 25 -6.04 6.60 -30.70
N LYS A 26 -6.17 7.94 -30.71
CA LYS A 26 -7.12 8.63 -31.59
C LYS A 26 -6.39 9.65 -32.46
N GLU A 27 -6.76 9.59 -33.73
CA GLU A 27 -6.29 10.38 -34.86
C GLU A 27 -6.34 11.90 -34.66
N GLY A 28 -5.26 12.53 -35.13
CA GLY A 28 -5.35 13.53 -36.20
C GLY A 28 -6.17 14.78 -35.91
N ARG A 29 -5.56 15.76 -35.24
CA ARG A 29 -5.95 17.17 -35.40
C ARG A 29 -4.70 18.02 -35.61
N GLN A 30 -4.49 18.43 -36.87
CA GLN A 30 -3.48 19.43 -37.25
C GLN A 30 -3.92 20.81 -36.73
N PRO A 31 -3.10 21.56 -35.99
CA PRO A 31 -3.32 22.98 -35.78
C PRO A 31 -2.63 23.81 -36.88
N LYS A 32 -3.43 24.75 -37.39
CA LYS A 32 -3.13 25.72 -38.44
C LYS A 32 -2.03 26.69 -37.98
N LYS A 33 -1.03 26.93 -38.85
CA LYS A 33 -0.02 27.98 -38.68
C LYS A 33 -0.68 29.34 -38.39
N LEU A 34 -0.31 29.96 -37.28
CA LEU A 34 -0.38 31.42 -37.13
C LEU A 34 0.98 31.92 -36.63
N VAL A 35 1.51 32.87 -37.40
CA VAL A 35 2.78 33.56 -37.23
C VAL A 35 2.60 34.69 -36.24
N GLY A 36 3.58 34.85 -35.34
CA GLY A 36 3.95 36.11 -34.70
C GLY A 36 3.16 36.48 -33.44
N ASP A 37 3.75 36.26 -32.27
CA ASP A 37 4.46 37.37 -31.61
C ASP A 37 5.40 36.84 -30.54
N HIS A 38 6.52 37.55 -30.35
CA HIS A 38 7.49 37.35 -29.28
C HIS A 38 6.83 37.64 -27.92
N ALA A 39 6.05 36.69 -27.43
CA ALA A 39 5.80 36.58 -26.00
C ALA A 39 7.07 35.99 -25.39
N GLU A 40 7.72 36.74 -24.50
CA GLU A 40 8.57 36.17 -23.47
C GLU A 40 7.73 35.12 -22.74
N ALA A 41 7.79 33.88 -23.24
CA ALA A 41 7.32 32.72 -22.54
C ALA A 41 8.23 32.62 -21.33
N VAL A 42 7.80 33.22 -20.22
CA VAL A 42 8.14 32.76 -18.87
C VAL A 42 8.15 31.26 -18.99
N GLN A 43 9.35 30.67 -18.89
CA GLN A 43 9.62 29.25 -19.06
C GLN A 43 8.56 28.50 -18.25
N SER A 44 7.51 28.03 -18.93
CA SER A 44 6.37 27.46 -18.23
C SER A 44 6.89 26.18 -17.60
N ALA A 45 7.00 26.18 -16.27
CA ALA A 45 7.48 25.05 -15.51
C ALA A 45 6.76 23.78 -15.98
N ASP A 46 7.52 22.70 -16.23
CA ASP A 46 6.98 21.46 -16.75
C ASP A 46 5.80 20.99 -15.88
N PRO A 47 4.58 20.86 -16.43
CA PRO A 47 3.40 20.51 -15.65
C PRO A 47 3.53 19.12 -15.00
N ALA A 48 4.28 18.19 -15.60
CA ALA A 48 4.55 16.90 -14.98
C ALA A 48 5.43 17.03 -13.74
N VAL A 49 6.37 17.99 -13.72
CA VAL A 49 7.20 18.25 -12.53
C VAL A 49 6.35 18.86 -11.40
N ALA A 50 5.39 19.73 -11.72
CA ALA A 50 4.46 20.27 -10.73
C ALA A 50 3.59 19.17 -10.11
N ALA A 51 2.94 18.34 -10.94
CA ALA A 51 2.12 17.20 -10.49
C ALA A 51 2.94 16.20 -9.65
N TRP A 52 4.20 15.95 -10.04
CA TRP A 52 5.09 15.07 -9.27
C TRP A 52 5.40 15.62 -7.88
N ARG A 53 5.57 16.93 -7.71
CA ARG A 53 5.81 17.51 -6.37
C ARG A 53 4.61 17.32 -5.45
N GLU A 54 3.39 17.50 -5.97
CA GLU A 54 2.17 17.25 -5.21
C GLU A 54 2.04 15.77 -4.83
N TRP A 55 2.27 14.87 -5.79
CA TRP A 55 2.31 13.44 -5.54
C TRP A 55 3.37 13.06 -4.50
N LEU A 56 4.59 13.61 -4.58
CA LEU A 56 5.69 13.30 -3.65
C LEU A 56 5.36 13.72 -2.21
N ILE A 57 4.65 14.84 -2.03
CA ILE A 57 4.18 15.28 -0.71
C ILE A 57 3.17 14.27 -0.17
N ALA A 58 2.17 13.89 -0.97
CA ALA A 58 1.16 12.91 -0.56
C ALA A 58 1.79 11.53 -0.27
N HIS A 59 2.71 11.06 -1.12
CA HIS A 59 3.41 9.80 -0.95
C HIS A 59 4.21 9.75 0.36
N LYS A 60 4.93 10.82 0.71
CA LYS A 60 5.64 10.91 2.00
C LYS A 60 4.69 10.89 3.20
N GLU A 61 3.51 11.48 3.06
CA GLU A 61 2.51 11.45 4.12
C GLU A 61 1.94 10.03 4.31
N VAL A 62 1.72 9.30 3.21
CA VAL A 62 1.37 7.87 3.25
C VAL A 62 2.44 7.07 3.99
N GLU A 63 3.73 7.25 3.67
CA GLU A 63 4.81 6.56 4.38
C GLU A 63 4.83 6.86 5.87
N ARG A 64 4.60 8.13 6.24
CA ARG A 64 4.56 8.56 7.65
C ARG A 64 3.38 7.92 8.39
N LEU A 65 2.19 7.95 7.79
CA LEU A 65 0.96 7.39 8.37
C LEU A 65 1.04 5.86 8.45
N CYS A 66 1.60 5.21 7.45
CA CYS A 66 1.86 3.77 7.45
C CYS A 66 2.76 3.36 8.62
N HIS A 67 3.87 4.07 8.86
CA HIS A 67 4.72 3.80 10.02
C HIS A 67 4.00 4.05 11.35
N GLN A 68 3.14 5.08 11.42
CA GLN A 68 2.34 5.34 12.61
C GLN A 68 1.33 4.22 12.87
N GLN A 69 0.56 3.80 11.85
CA GLN A 69 -0.39 2.70 11.93
C GLN A 69 0.31 1.40 12.36
N GLN A 70 1.45 1.04 11.76
CA GLN A 70 2.19 -0.18 12.10
C GLN A 70 2.70 -0.18 13.54
N ARG A 71 3.08 1.00 14.07
CA ARG A 71 3.50 1.14 15.47
C ARG A 71 2.31 0.89 16.42
N LEU A 72 1.15 1.43 16.09
CA LEU A 72 -0.08 1.24 16.87
C LEU A 72 -0.55 -0.21 16.77
N GLU A 73 -0.49 -0.83 15.59
CA GLU A 73 -0.80 -2.24 15.39
C GLU A 73 0.05 -3.13 16.27
N ARG A 74 1.37 -2.91 16.24
CA ARG A 74 2.32 -3.65 17.07
C ARG A 74 1.99 -3.51 18.55
N ASN A 75 1.71 -2.29 19.01
CA ASN A 75 1.34 -2.04 20.39
C ASN A 75 0.07 -2.81 20.80
N LEU A 76 -0.94 -2.82 19.92
CA LEU A 76 -2.22 -3.51 20.15
C LEU A 76 -2.03 -5.04 20.21
N VAL A 77 -1.25 -5.59 19.28
CA VAL A 77 -0.89 -7.03 19.26
C VAL A 77 -0.07 -7.41 20.49
N GLU A 78 0.92 -6.61 20.90
CA GLU A 78 1.77 -6.90 22.05
C GLU A 78 0.98 -6.82 23.38
N THR A 79 0.03 -5.88 23.48
CA THR A 79 -0.71 -5.63 24.73
C THR A 79 -1.93 -6.54 24.88
N ILE A 80 -2.71 -6.71 23.81
CA ILE A 80 -3.98 -7.43 23.85
C ILE A 80 -3.88 -8.80 23.17
N GLY A 81 -3.02 -8.93 22.15
CA GLY A 81 -3.00 -10.10 21.26
C GLY A 81 -4.25 -10.17 20.37
N PHE A 82 -4.14 -10.80 19.21
CA PHE A 82 -5.27 -10.92 18.30
C PHE A 82 -6.47 -11.60 18.99
N PRO A 83 -7.72 -11.13 18.77
CA PRO A 83 -8.92 -11.75 19.31
C PRO A 83 -8.91 -13.26 19.06
N CYS A 84 -9.08 -14.05 20.13
CA CYS A 84 -9.05 -15.49 20.04
C CYS A 84 -9.88 -16.18 21.13
N ALA A 85 -10.33 -17.40 20.86
CA ALA A 85 -10.82 -18.34 21.87
C ALA A 85 -10.02 -19.63 21.82
N THR A 86 -9.92 -20.29 22.96
CA THR A 86 -9.26 -21.59 23.10
C THR A 86 -10.32 -22.65 23.32
N ILE A 87 -10.45 -23.58 22.37
CA ILE A 87 -11.39 -24.70 22.46
C ILE A 87 -10.66 -25.97 22.91
N PRO A 88 -11.19 -26.72 23.88
CA PRO A 88 -10.72 -28.08 24.15
C PRO A 88 -11.25 -29.04 23.10
N LEU A 89 -10.40 -29.95 22.61
CA LEU A 89 -10.75 -31.04 21.71
C LEU A 89 -10.95 -32.35 22.49
N HIS A 90 -11.64 -33.31 21.88
CA HIS A 90 -11.95 -34.61 22.50
C HIS A 90 -10.71 -35.47 22.79
N ASP A 91 -9.60 -35.25 22.07
CA ASP A 91 -8.32 -35.92 22.30
C ASP A 91 -7.53 -35.33 23.48
N GLY A 92 -8.09 -34.34 24.18
CA GLY A 92 -7.48 -33.65 25.31
C GLY A 92 -6.54 -32.50 24.91
N THR A 93 -6.36 -32.24 23.61
CA THR A 93 -5.62 -31.08 23.12
C THR A 93 -6.51 -29.84 23.07
N SER A 94 -5.90 -28.67 22.82
CA SER A 94 -6.63 -27.41 22.68
C SER A 94 -6.21 -26.66 21.42
N VAL A 95 -7.17 -26.07 20.72
CA VAL A 95 -6.91 -25.26 19.52
C VAL A 95 -7.30 -23.81 19.78
N ARG A 96 -6.45 -22.88 19.34
CA ARG A 96 -6.74 -21.44 19.37
C ARG A 96 -7.36 -21.01 18.05
N LEU A 97 -8.52 -20.37 18.12
CA LEU A 97 -9.29 -19.94 16.97
C LEU A 97 -9.49 -18.42 17.02
N HIS A 98 -9.49 -17.80 15.84
CA HIS A 98 -9.53 -16.34 15.68
C HIS A 98 -10.83 -15.84 15.02
N SER A 99 -11.77 -16.73 14.72
CA SER A 99 -13.06 -16.34 14.15
C SER A 99 -14.17 -17.30 14.57
N ILE A 100 -15.40 -16.80 14.59
CA ILE A 100 -16.61 -17.59 14.83
C ILE A 100 -16.78 -18.65 13.72
N GLN A 101 -16.40 -18.32 12.47
CA GLN A 101 -16.45 -19.27 11.37
C GLN A 101 -15.52 -20.46 11.60
N ALA A 102 -14.24 -20.22 11.93
CA ALA A 102 -13.29 -21.30 12.21
C ALA A 102 -13.73 -22.15 13.41
N LEU A 103 -14.39 -21.53 14.39
CA LEU A 103 -15.00 -22.20 15.52
C LEU A 103 -16.16 -23.12 15.13
N ASN A 104 -17.01 -22.70 14.20
CA ASN A 104 -18.08 -23.55 13.67
C ASN A 104 -17.58 -24.65 12.72
N GLU A 105 -16.43 -24.45 12.07
CA GLU A 105 -15.80 -25.48 11.23
C GLU A 105 -15.18 -26.59 12.08
N VAL A 106 -14.58 -26.24 13.24
CA VAL A 106 -13.99 -27.23 14.14
C VAL A 106 -15.04 -27.93 15.00
N LEU A 107 -16.04 -27.18 15.49
CA LEU A 107 -17.14 -27.72 16.31
C LEU A 107 -18.32 -28.04 15.41
N GLY A 108 -18.68 -29.32 15.23
CA GLY A 108 -19.81 -29.71 14.38
C GLY A 108 -21.15 -29.21 14.94
N SER A 109 -22.20 -29.06 14.15
CA SER A 109 -23.49 -28.44 14.59
C SER A 109 -24.32 -29.28 15.59
N GLY A 110 -23.76 -30.34 16.17
CA GLY A 110 -24.45 -31.21 17.11
C GLY A 110 -24.68 -30.57 18.48
N PRO A 111 -25.64 -31.07 19.27
CA PRO A 111 -25.92 -30.56 20.62
C PRO A 111 -24.77 -30.79 21.61
N GLU A 112 -23.90 -31.78 21.34
CA GLU A 112 -22.74 -32.10 22.18
C GLU A 112 -21.74 -30.93 22.25
N ASP A 113 -21.58 -30.20 21.14
CA ASP A 113 -20.64 -29.07 21.02
C ASP A 113 -21.29 -27.71 21.34
N GLU A 114 -22.60 -27.66 21.56
CA GLU A 114 -23.35 -26.41 21.72
C GLU A 114 -22.82 -25.55 22.87
N ALA A 115 -22.58 -26.16 24.04
CA ALA A 115 -22.06 -25.46 25.21
C ALA A 115 -20.63 -24.94 24.98
N VAL A 116 -19.77 -25.73 24.33
CA VAL A 116 -18.38 -25.33 24.01
C VAL A 116 -18.38 -24.19 23.00
N ARG A 117 -19.24 -24.27 21.98
CA ARG A 117 -19.41 -23.22 20.97
C ARG A 117 -19.91 -21.92 21.57
N ALA A 118 -20.94 -21.97 22.41
CA ALA A 118 -21.50 -20.80 23.07
C ALA A 118 -20.47 -20.10 23.96
N LYS A 119 -19.74 -20.87 24.78
CA LYS A 119 -18.65 -20.35 25.61
C LYS A 119 -17.56 -19.71 24.76
N SER A 120 -17.09 -20.42 23.73
CA SER A 120 -15.97 -19.96 22.90
C SER A 120 -16.33 -18.72 22.07
N LYS A 121 -17.60 -18.59 21.66
CA LYS A 121 -18.13 -17.36 21.05
C LYS A 121 -18.13 -16.19 22.04
N ALA A 122 -18.57 -16.42 23.28
CA ALA A 122 -18.54 -15.39 24.32
C ALA A 122 -17.11 -14.98 24.69
N ASP A 123 -16.17 -15.92 24.72
CA ASP A 123 -14.74 -15.66 24.95
C ASP A 123 -14.15 -14.80 23.81
N LEU A 124 -14.45 -15.13 22.55
CA LEU A 124 -14.08 -14.32 21.38
C LEU A 124 -14.65 -12.91 21.47
N GLU A 125 -15.93 -12.76 21.81
CA GLU A 125 -16.60 -11.47 21.94
C GLU A 125 -15.97 -10.64 23.08
N THR A 126 -15.67 -11.26 24.20
CA THR A 126 -15.00 -10.60 25.34
C THR A 126 -13.58 -10.15 24.97
N HIS A 127 -12.86 -10.93 24.18
CA HIS A 127 -11.55 -10.51 23.66
C HIS A 127 -11.71 -9.37 22.64
N GLN A 128 -12.67 -9.48 21.72
CA GLN A 128 -12.97 -8.44 20.73
C GLN A 128 -13.29 -7.09 21.41
N GLN A 129 -14.12 -7.08 22.44
CA GLN A 129 -14.44 -5.86 23.20
C GLN A 129 -13.20 -5.24 23.86
N ARG A 130 -12.29 -6.06 24.39
CA ARG A 130 -11.01 -5.58 24.95
C ARG A 130 -10.10 -4.99 23.87
N TRP A 131 -10.05 -5.63 22.70
CA TRP A 131 -9.30 -5.14 21.54
C TRP A 131 -9.85 -3.80 21.05
N GLU A 132 -11.16 -3.68 20.88
CA GLU A 132 -11.82 -2.44 20.47
C GLU A 132 -11.69 -1.33 21.51
N ALA A 133 -11.72 -1.65 22.80
CA ALA A 133 -11.50 -0.68 23.86
C ALA A 133 -10.07 -0.11 23.81
N ALA A 134 -9.07 -0.99 23.67
CA ALA A 134 -7.67 -0.59 23.53
C ALA A 134 -7.42 0.18 22.22
N ASP A 135 -8.04 -0.24 21.11
CA ASP A 135 -8.02 0.47 19.84
C ASP A 135 -8.58 1.90 19.98
N ARG A 136 -9.73 2.08 20.63
CA ARG A 136 -10.30 3.41 20.91
C ARG A 136 -9.38 4.27 21.77
N GLU A 137 -8.60 3.68 22.66
CA GLU A 137 -7.65 4.39 23.52
C GLU A 137 -6.40 4.85 22.74
N ILE A 138 -5.82 3.97 21.92
CA ILE A 138 -4.56 4.25 21.20
C ILE A 138 -4.77 4.84 19.79
N GLY A 139 -5.98 4.77 19.26
CA GLY A 139 -6.38 5.31 17.97
C GLY A 139 -5.89 4.51 16.76
N TYR A 140 -5.78 3.17 16.86
CA TYR A 140 -5.27 2.34 15.77
C TYR A 140 -6.17 2.40 14.52
N SER A 141 -7.47 2.19 14.67
CA SER A 141 -8.44 2.22 13.56
C SER A 141 -8.52 3.61 12.91
N ALA A 142 -8.39 4.68 13.71
CA ALA A 142 -8.35 6.04 13.16
C ALA A 142 -7.08 6.27 12.32
N ALA A 143 -5.92 5.80 12.78
CA ALA A 143 -4.68 5.87 12.01
C ALA A 143 -4.74 5.01 10.73
N LEU A 144 -5.41 3.85 10.78
CA LEU A 144 -5.64 3.00 9.61
C LEU A 144 -6.52 3.68 8.56
N ILE A 145 -7.59 4.38 8.98
CA ILE A 145 -8.44 5.16 8.07
C ILE A 145 -7.64 6.31 7.44
N ALA A 146 -6.90 7.08 8.25
CA ALA A 146 -6.11 8.21 7.75
C ALA A 146 -5.02 7.76 6.76
N GLU A 147 -4.37 6.63 7.02
CA GLU A 147 -3.41 6.03 6.09
C GLU A 147 -4.07 5.65 4.77
N GLY A 148 -5.26 5.04 4.82
CA GLY A 148 -6.04 4.70 3.63
C GLY A 148 -6.46 5.93 2.81
N GLU A 149 -6.97 6.98 3.46
CA GLU A 149 -7.36 8.22 2.79
C GLU A 149 -6.16 8.92 2.12
N ALA A 150 -5.01 8.95 2.81
CA ALA A 150 -3.78 9.48 2.23
C ALA A 150 -3.30 8.64 1.05
N ALA A 151 -3.44 7.31 1.12
CA ALA A 151 -3.08 6.39 0.04
C ALA A 151 -3.95 6.60 -1.19
N ASP A 152 -5.27 6.73 -1.01
CA ASP A 152 -6.21 7.04 -2.09
C ASP A 152 -5.88 8.40 -2.73
N GLN A 153 -5.53 9.42 -1.93
CA GLN A 153 -5.09 10.71 -2.45
C GLN A 153 -3.78 10.59 -3.27
N ALA A 154 -2.78 9.87 -2.76
CA ALA A 154 -1.53 9.66 -3.46
C ALA A 154 -1.75 8.89 -4.78
N GLU A 155 -2.64 7.90 -4.81
CA GLU A 155 -2.98 7.16 -6.04
C GLU A 155 -3.64 8.07 -7.10
N ASN A 156 -4.59 8.92 -6.69
CA ASN A 156 -5.20 9.89 -7.58
C ASN A 156 -4.18 10.87 -8.17
N LEU A 157 -3.24 11.37 -7.35
CA LEU A 157 -2.16 12.25 -7.78
C LEU A 157 -1.16 11.55 -8.69
N LEU A 158 -0.87 10.26 -8.44
CA LEU A 158 -0.03 9.46 -9.32
C LEU A 158 -0.67 9.32 -10.71
N GLN A 159 -1.96 9.00 -10.76
CA GLN A 159 -2.68 8.91 -12.03
C GLN A 159 -2.64 10.25 -12.78
N LEU A 160 -2.93 11.35 -12.09
CA LEU A 160 -2.84 12.70 -12.67
C LEU A 160 -1.44 13.00 -13.23
N LEU A 161 -0.38 12.68 -12.48
CA LEU A 161 1.00 12.81 -12.93
C LEU A 161 1.25 11.99 -14.22
N LEU A 162 0.81 10.74 -14.26
CA LEU A 162 1.04 9.87 -15.42
C LEU A 162 0.28 10.33 -16.67
N GLU A 163 -0.92 10.87 -16.51
CA GLU A 163 -1.73 11.45 -17.60
C GLU A 163 -1.19 12.81 -18.08
N THR A 164 -0.58 13.60 -17.19
CA THR A 164 -0.04 14.94 -17.51
C THR A 164 1.14 14.85 -18.47
N PRO A 165 1.10 15.37 -19.71
CA PRO A 165 2.23 15.29 -20.63
C PRO A 165 3.49 15.94 -20.07
N ALA A 166 4.64 15.26 -20.17
CA ALA A 166 5.93 15.83 -19.81
C ALA A 166 6.42 16.75 -20.94
N ALA A 167 6.77 17.99 -20.60
CA ALA A 167 7.31 18.96 -21.56
C ALA A 167 8.86 18.94 -21.62
N SER A 168 9.50 18.20 -20.73
CA SER A 168 10.96 18.14 -20.58
C SER A 168 11.47 16.78 -20.12
N LEU A 169 12.78 16.55 -20.21
CA LEU A 169 13.44 15.38 -19.60
C LEU A 169 13.27 15.34 -18.08
N ALA A 170 13.15 16.49 -17.42
CA ALA A 170 12.85 16.54 -15.99
C ALA A 170 11.44 16.01 -15.68
N GLY A 171 10.44 16.31 -16.52
CA GLY A 171 9.10 15.74 -16.40
C GLY A 171 9.06 14.24 -16.66
N VAL A 172 9.85 13.75 -17.63
CA VAL A 172 10.00 12.30 -17.87
C VAL A 172 10.66 11.62 -16.66
N ALA A 173 11.72 12.21 -16.12
CA ALA A 173 12.39 11.71 -14.92
C ALA A 173 11.43 11.68 -13.72
N ALA A 174 10.64 12.73 -13.52
CA ALA A 174 9.64 12.82 -12.45
C ALA A 174 8.59 11.71 -12.52
N LYS A 175 8.07 11.40 -13.72
CA LYS A 175 7.14 10.28 -13.90
C LYS A 175 7.79 8.93 -13.58
N LEU A 176 9.00 8.70 -14.08
CA LEU A 176 9.74 7.45 -13.83
C LEU A 176 10.07 7.29 -12.35
N ASP A 177 10.44 8.36 -11.66
CA ASP A 177 10.71 8.38 -10.22
C ASP A 177 9.47 8.00 -9.40
N ALA A 178 8.28 8.53 -9.75
CA ALA A 178 7.03 8.16 -9.10
C ALA A 178 6.68 6.68 -9.32
N VAL A 179 6.80 6.17 -10.55
CA VAL A 179 6.54 4.75 -10.84
C VAL A 179 7.52 3.83 -10.10
N LEU A 180 8.79 4.22 -10.01
CA LEU A 180 9.78 3.49 -9.23
C LEU A 180 9.43 3.49 -7.75
N SER A 181 9.09 4.63 -7.18
CA SER A 181 8.73 4.75 -5.77
C SER A 181 7.49 3.92 -5.40
N GLU A 182 6.52 3.81 -6.32
CA GLU A 182 5.29 3.04 -6.09
C GLU A 182 5.44 1.54 -6.39
N GLY A 183 6.29 1.18 -7.34
CA GLY A 183 6.50 -0.19 -7.79
C GLY A 183 7.63 -0.93 -7.06
N GLU A 184 8.65 -0.22 -6.58
CA GLU A 184 9.83 -0.85 -5.99
C GLU A 184 9.45 -1.52 -4.65
N PRO A 185 9.65 -2.83 -4.53
CA PRO A 185 9.16 -3.60 -3.39
C PRO A 185 9.88 -3.24 -2.07
N ALA A 186 11.08 -2.69 -2.17
CA ALA A 186 11.86 -2.09 -1.10
C ALA A 186 12.83 -1.07 -1.70
N GLU A 187 13.13 -0.01 -0.97
CA GLU A 187 14.09 1.00 -1.42
C GLU A 187 15.41 0.35 -1.84
N ALA A 188 15.88 0.69 -3.04
CA ALA A 188 17.10 0.17 -3.64
C ALA A 188 17.11 -1.38 -3.78
N CYS A 189 15.96 -1.96 -4.10
CA CYS A 189 15.83 -3.37 -4.44
C CYS A 189 16.85 -3.76 -5.53
N ALA A 190 17.68 -4.76 -5.24
CA ALA A 190 18.69 -5.25 -6.16
C ALA A 190 18.13 -6.28 -7.17
N GLU A 191 16.87 -6.67 -7.02
CA GLU A 191 16.20 -7.65 -7.89
C GLU A 191 15.89 -7.03 -9.25
N PHE A 192 15.97 -7.84 -10.31
CA PHE A 192 15.52 -7.44 -11.63
C PHE A 192 14.02 -7.04 -11.59
N PRO A 193 13.59 -5.95 -12.25
CA PRO A 193 14.36 -5.04 -13.13
C PRO A 193 14.87 -3.76 -12.45
N TRP A 194 14.73 -3.59 -11.13
CA TRP A 194 14.86 -2.31 -10.45
C TRP A 194 16.21 -1.59 -10.65
N PRO A 195 17.37 -2.27 -10.57
CA PRO A 195 18.65 -1.62 -10.85
C PRO A 195 18.76 -1.06 -12.27
N HIS A 196 18.15 -1.72 -13.26
CA HIS A 196 18.20 -1.31 -14.66
C HIS A 196 17.33 -0.08 -14.89
N ILE A 197 16.13 -0.05 -14.31
CA ILE A 197 15.24 1.11 -14.42
C ILE A 197 15.87 2.33 -13.71
N ARG A 198 16.50 2.14 -12.53
CA ARG A 198 17.24 3.20 -11.83
C ARG A 198 18.44 3.71 -12.65
N SER A 199 19.15 2.82 -13.34
CA SER A 199 20.22 3.21 -14.26
C SER A 199 19.70 4.11 -15.38
N VAL A 200 18.60 3.71 -16.04
CA VAL A 200 17.98 4.49 -17.12
C VAL A 200 17.47 5.84 -16.61
N LEU A 201 16.84 5.90 -15.43
CA LEU A 201 16.45 7.15 -14.80
C LEU A 201 17.66 8.07 -14.56
N GLY A 202 18.78 7.51 -14.08
CA GLY A 202 20.04 8.23 -13.92
C GLY A 202 20.54 8.86 -15.22
N ASP A 203 20.46 8.13 -16.34
CA ASP A 203 20.81 8.65 -17.66
C ASP A 203 19.87 9.76 -18.13
N VAL A 204 18.56 9.63 -17.93
CA VAL A 204 17.58 10.67 -18.26
C VAL A 204 17.87 11.96 -17.50
N ILE A 205 18.15 11.86 -16.20
CA ILE A 205 18.50 13.02 -15.36
C ILE A 205 19.80 13.67 -15.86
N ARG A 206 20.83 12.86 -16.13
CA ARG A 206 22.13 13.35 -16.60
C ARG A 206 22.00 14.09 -17.94
N ILE A 207 21.32 13.50 -18.92
CA ILE A 207 21.08 14.15 -20.22
C ILE A 207 20.26 15.42 -20.05
N GLY A 208 19.24 15.41 -19.18
CA GLY A 208 18.44 16.59 -18.88
C GLY A 208 19.25 17.77 -18.32
N GLN A 209 20.27 17.47 -17.51
CA GLN A 209 21.20 18.46 -16.96
C GLN A 209 22.21 18.97 -18.00
N GLU A 210 22.66 18.11 -18.91
CA GLU A 210 23.62 18.47 -19.98
C GLU A 210 23.00 19.36 -21.06
N VAL A 211 21.69 19.22 -21.32
CA VAL A 211 20.97 19.98 -22.35
C VAL A 211 20.61 21.42 -21.91
N MET A 212 20.79 21.76 -20.62
CA MET A 212 20.53 23.10 -20.06
C MET A 212 21.68 23.54 -19.12
N PRO A 213 22.75 24.18 -19.64
CA PRO A 213 23.93 24.48 -18.84
C PRO A 213 23.77 25.61 -17.80
N GLU A 214 22.61 26.28 -17.71
CA GLU A 214 22.40 27.34 -16.74
C GLU A 214 21.11 27.14 -15.94
N GLN A 215 21.23 26.43 -14.81
CA GLN A 215 20.68 26.83 -13.51
C GLN A 215 21.04 25.76 -12.46
N ILE A 216 22.15 26.02 -11.77
CA ILE A 216 22.57 25.30 -10.57
C ILE A 216 21.50 25.48 -9.50
N LEU A 217 21.03 24.39 -8.90
CA LEU A 217 21.05 24.21 -7.44
C LEU A 217 21.04 22.72 -7.09
N THR A 218 22.19 22.31 -6.58
CA THR A 218 22.46 21.02 -5.94
C THR A 218 21.66 20.85 -4.65
N ASN A 219 21.03 19.70 -4.44
CA ASN A 219 21.20 18.96 -3.19
C ASN A 219 20.80 17.49 -3.32
N ARG A 220 21.75 16.63 -2.94
CA ARG A 220 21.71 15.17 -2.98
C ARG A 220 20.95 14.60 -1.78
N LEU A 221 20.27 13.48 -2.07
CA LEU A 221 20.26 12.21 -1.32
C LEU A 221 20.64 12.30 0.17
N GLY A 222 19.62 12.40 1.01
CA GLY A 222 19.69 11.93 2.39
C GLY A 222 19.32 10.45 2.43
N THR A 223 20.33 9.59 2.55
CA THR A 223 20.14 8.16 2.80
C THR A 223 19.60 7.96 4.22
N SER A 224 18.34 7.56 4.33
CA SER A 224 17.77 7.06 5.58
C SER A 224 17.50 5.57 5.42
N LYS A 225 18.45 4.76 5.89
CA LYS A 225 18.27 3.31 6.03
C LYS A 225 17.05 3.04 6.93
N CYS A 226 16.04 2.34 6.42
CA CYS A 226 15.18 1.52 7.28
C CYS A 226 14.66 0.30 6.53
N GLY A 227 15.02 -0.89 7.01
CA GLY A 227 14.65 -2.16 6.40
C GLY A 227 13.16 -2.44 6.54
N ARG A 228 12.44 -2.45 5.42
CA ARG A 228 11.09 -3.02 5.32
C ARG A 228 11.14 -4.53 5.58
N ARG A 229 10.70 -4.98 6.75
CA ARG A 229 10.10 -6.31 6.88
C ARG A 229 8.65 -6.21 6.43
N ARG A 230 8.34 -6.89 5.33
CA ARG A 230 6.97 -7.07 4.80
C ARG A 230 6.30 -8.27 5.47
N GLY A 231 4.98 -8.16 5.68
CA GLY A 231 4.09 -9.14 6.32
C GLY A 231 3.45 -8.52 7.56
N CYS A 232 2.13 -8.52 7.78
CA CYS A 232 1.06 -9.34 7.25
C CYS A 232 -0.27 -8.60 7.54
N ILE A 233 -1.20 -8.56 6.59
CA ILE A 233 -2.58 -8.13 6.83
C ILE A 233 -3.36 -9.36 7.33
N ILE A 234 -3.83 -9.36 8.57
CA ILE A 234 -5.02 -10.12 8.97
C ILE A 234 -6.14 -9.09 9.12
N GLY A 235 -6.87 -8.86 8.02
CA GLY A 235 -8.16 -8.20 8.09
C GLY A 235 -9.16 -9.18 8.69
N ILE A 236 -9.55 -8.97 9.94
CA ILE A 236 -10.75 -9.61 10.49
C ILE A 236 -11.94 -8.92 9.82
N SER A 237 -12.39 -9.47 8.69
CA SER A 237 -13.66 -9.07 8.08
C SER A 237 -14.79 -9.50 9.00
N ASN A 238 -15.32 -8.55 9.79
CA ASN A 238 -16.60 -8.69 10.47
C ASN A 238 -17.72 -8.69 9.43
N GLY A 239 -18.16 -9.89 9.02
CA GLY A 239 -19.39 -10.09 8.25
C GLY A 239 -20.61 -10.04 9.15
N ALA A 240 -20.95 -8.85 9.66
CA ALA A 240 -22.28 -8.58 10.19
C ALA A 240 -23.21 -8.25 9.01
N LYS A 241 -23.91 -9.26 8.47
CA LYS A 241 -25.18 -9.04 7.79
C LYS A 241 -26.28 -9.61 8.68
N GLY A 242 -26.92 -8.69 9.40
CA GLY A 242 -28.25 -8.93 9.93
C GLY A 242 -29.23 -8.83 8.77
N ASP A 243 -29.87 -9.95 8.44
CA ASP A 243 -31.16 -9.91 7.77
C ASP A 243 -32.23 -9.86 8.86
N ALA A 244 -32.90 -8.72 8.95
CA ALA A 244 -34.12 -8.53 9.70
C ALA A 244 -35.27 -8.32 8.70
N ALA A 245 -36.27 -9.20 8.82
CA ALA A 245 -37.61 -9.21 8.22
C ALA A 245 -37.72 -9.48 6.71
#